data_AF-A0A3S2VPA2-F1
#
_entry.id   AF-A0A3S2VPA2-F1
#
_cell.length_a   1.000
_cell.length_b   1.000
_cell.length_c   1.000
_cell.angle_alpha   90.00
_cell.angle_beta   90.00
_cell.angle_gamma   90.00
#
_symmetry.space_group_name_H-M   'P 1'
#
loop_
_entity.id
_entity.type
_entity.pdbx_description
1 polymer ?
#
loop_
_entity_poly.entity_id
_entity_poly.type
_entity_poly.pdbx_seq_one_letter_code
_entity_poly.pdbx_strand_id
1 'polypeptide(L)' 'MADENELAALLARFRSDLAAICGDDLADSLLKAGQSGGVPNLDMQLAINDGLEMMDEAQRSEILRLLDDFLSQAKSLRK' A
#
# COMPACT_ATOMS: atom_id res chain seq x y z
N MET A 1 -11.37 15.66 13.53
CA MET A 1 -11.00 14.54 14.43
C MET A 1 -11.57 13.19 13.99
N ALA A 2 -12.53 13.12 13.06
CA ALA A 2 -13.00 11.84 12.51
C ALA A 2 -12.00 11.22 11.50
N ASP A 3 -11.34 12.06 10.71
CA ASP A 3 -10.54 11.63 9.55
C ASP A 3 -9.24 10.90 9.91
N GLU A 4 -8.61 11.24 11.05
CA GLU A 4 -7.39 10.54 11.51
C GLU A 4 -7.67 9.09 11.91
N ASN A 5 -8.86 8.83 12.48
CA ASN A 5 -9.22 7.49 12.93
C ASN A 5 -9.62 6.59 11.74
N GLU A 6 -10.28 7.17 10.74
CA GLU A 6 -10.63 6.48 9.49
C GLU A 6 -9.39 6.20 8.63
N LEU A 7 -8.45 7.14 8.55
CA LEU A 7 -7.18 6.93 7.87
C LEU A 7 -6.33 5.84 8.54
N ALA A 8 -6.28 5.82 9.87
CA ALA A 8 -5.58 4.78 10.62
C ALA A 8 -6.21 3.38 10.39
N ALA A 9 -7.54 3.29 10.38
CA ALA A 9 -8.25 2.05 10.08
C ALA A 9 -8.01 1.58 8.63
N LEU A 10 -8.01 2.52 7.67
CA LEU A 10 -7.71 2.25 6.27
C LEU A 10 -6.27 1.73 6.09
N LEU A 11 -5.29 2.38 6.73
CA LEU A 11 -3.89 1.97 6.73
C LEU A 11 -3.70 0.57 7.31
N ALA A 12 -4.35 0.27 8.44
CA ALA A 12 -4.26 -1.04 9.08
C ALA A 12 -4.83 -2.16 8.19
N ARG A 13 -5.98 -1.90 7.56
CA ARG A 13 -6.61 -2.86 6.64
C ARG A 13 -5.78 -3.06 5.38
N PHE A 14 -5.30 -1.98 4.78
CA PHE A 14 -4.42 -2.02 3.61
C PHE A 14 -3.13 -2.82 3.88
N ARG A 15 -2.49 -2.60 5.03
CA ARG A 15 -1.32 -3.38 5.46
C ARG A 15 -1.64 -4.86 5.64
N SER A 16 -2.79 -5.18 6.21
CA SER A 16 -3.23 -6.58 6.38
C SER A 16 -3.45 -7.27 5.04
N ASP A 17 -4.11 -6.60 4.09
CA ASP A 17 -4.39 -7.14 2.76
C ASP A 17 -3.09 -7.35 1.96
N LEU A 18 -2.15 -6.42 2.04
CA LEU A 18 -0.81 -6.58 1.46
C LEU A 18 -0.05 -7.74 2.11
N ALA A 19 -0.03 -7.83 3.44
CA ALA A 19 0.73 -8.86 4.15
C ALA A 19 0.24 -10.28 3.78
N ALA A 20 -1.05 -10.44 3.47
CA ALA A 20 -1.61 -11.70 3.00
C ALA A 20 -1.07 -12.14 1.61
N ILE A 21 -0.58 -11.19 0.80
CA ILE A 21 -0.06 -11.45 -0.56
C ILE A 21 1.47 -11.53 -0.55
N CYS A 22 2.12 -10.57 0.11
CA CYS A 22 3.58 -10.39 0.04
C CYS A 22 4.34 -10.59 1.33
N GLY A 23 3.65 -10.93 2.43
CA GLY A 23 4.24 -11.03 3.76
C GLY A 23 4.38 -9.66 4.45
N ASP A 24 4.63 -9.73 5.76
CA ASP A 24 4.64 -8.56 6.65
C ASP A 24 5.70 -7.52 6.27
N ASP A 25 6.90 -7.96 5.88
CA ASP A 25 8.04 -7.07 5.61
C ASP A 25 7.83 -6.16 4.40
N LEU A 26 7.30 -6.71 3.30
CA LEU A 26 6.99 -5.92 2.10
C LEU A 26 5.76 -5.03 2.35
N ALA A 27 4.75 -5.54 3.05
CA ALA A 27 3.57 -4.76 3.41
C ALA A 27 3.93 -3.53 4.26
N ASP A 28 4.78 -3.69 5.28
CA ASP A 28 5.22 -2.59 6.14
C ASP A 28 6.09 -1.57 5.38
N SER A 29 6.91 -2.04 4.44
CA SER A 29 7.71 -1.17 3.57
C SER A 29 6.84 -0.31 2.66
N LEU A 30 5.82 -0.91 2.02
CA LEU A 30 4.87 -0.20 1.18
C LEU A 30 4.01 0.76 1.99
N LEU A 31 3.54 0.36 3.18
CA LEU A 31 2.77 1.25 4.05
C LEU A 31 3.56 2.51 4.43
N LYS A 32 4.84 2.37 4.81
CA LYS A 32 5.71 3.50 5.14
C LYS A 32 5.96 4.42 3.94
N ALA A 33 6.13 3.85 2.74
CA ALA A 33 6.28 4.61 1.51
C ALA A 33 5.01 5.42 1.19
N GLY A 34 3.83 4.80 1.34
CA GLY A 34 2.54 5.46 1.14
C GLY A 34 2.27 6.59 2.14
N GLN A 35 2.65 6.41 3.41
CA GLN A 35 2.53 7.45 4.45
C GLN A 35 3.46 8.65 4.22
N SER A 36 4.68 8.41 3.75
CA SER A 36 5.72 9.45 3.63
C SER A 36 5.58 10.34 2.40
N GLY A 37 5.12 9.80 1.27
CA GLY A 37 5.08 10.57 0.00
C GLY A 37 3.90 10.28 -0.92
N GLY A 38 2.96 9.41 -0.55
CA GLY A 38 1.85 9.03 -1.40
C GLY A 38 2.27 8.19 -2.62
N VAL A 39 1.51 8.26 -3.71
CA VAL A 39 1.67 7.44 -4.93
C VAL A 39 3.11 7.36 -5.46
N PRO A 40 3.84 8.48 -5.61
CA PRO A 40 5.17 8.45 -6.23
C PRO A 40 6.21 7.68 -5.41
N ASN A 41 6.10 7.72 -4.08
CA ASN A 41 6.98 6.96 -3.19
C ASN A 41 6.61 5.47 -3.18
N LEU A 42 5.32 5.13 -3.34
CA LEU A 42 4.88 3.75 -3.49
C LEU A 42 5.40 3.13 -4.78
N ASP A 43 5.24 3.81 -5.91
CA ASP A 43 5.76 3.35 -7.21
C ASP A 43 7.28 3.19 -7.17
N MET A 44 8.00 4.16 -6.57
CA MET A 44 9.43 4.08 -6.37
C MET A 44 9.81 2.88 -5.49
N GLN A 45 9.05 2.62 -4.43
CA GLN A 45 9.36 1.52 -3.53
C GLN A 45 9.01 0.14 -4.10
N LEU A 46 7.99 0.05 -4.95
CA LEU A 46 7.72 -1.14 -5.75
C LEU A 46 8.81 -1.36 -6.82
N ALA A 47 9.35 -0.30 -7.41
CA ALA A 47 10.41 -0.38 -8.42
C ALA A 47 11.79 -0.74 -7.83
N ILE A 48 12.04 -0.36 -6.57
CA ILE A 48 13.29 -0.65 -5.86
C ILE A 48 13.26 -2.04 -5.21
N ASN A 49 12.08 -2.57 -4.88
CA ASN A 49 11.98 -3.82 -4.14
C ASN A 49 11.94 -5.03 -5.07
N ASP A 50 13.07 -5.74 -5.17
CA ASP A 50 13.22 -7.06 -5.81
C ASP A 50 12.20 -8.10 -5.31
N GLY A 51 11.57 -7.86 -4.14
CA GLY A 51 10.51 -8.71 -3.61
C GLY A 51 9.31 -8.88 -4.53
N LEU A 52 9.05 -7.94 -5.45
CA LEU A 52 8.03 -8.10 -6.50
C LEU A 52 8.55 -8.86 -7.73
N GLU A 53 9.85 -8.84 -8.01
CA GLU A 53 10.41 -9.56 -9.17
C GLU A 53 10.28 -11.08 -8.99
N MET A 54 10.26 -11.57 -7.75
CA MET A 54 10.04 -12.98 -7.45
C MET A 54 8.56 -13.38 -7.35
N MET A 55 7.63 -12.43 -7.50
CA MET A 55 6.19 -12.71 -7.44
C MET A 55 5.65 -13.08 -8.82
N ASP A 56 4.59 -13.89 -8.81
CA ASP A 56 3.86 -14.13 -10.05
C ASP A 56 3.09 -12.88 -10.50
N GLU A 57 2.72 -12.86 -11.78
CA GLU A 57 2.04 -11.71 -12.40
C GLU A 57 0.69 -11.41 -11.75
N ALA A 58 0.02 -12.42 -11.17
CA ALA A 58 -1.26 -12.27 -10.51
C ALA A 58 -1.11 -11.57 -9.15
N GLN A 59 -0.15 -11.99 -8.33
CA GLN A 59 0.21 -11.35 -7.06
C GLN A 59 0.63 -9.90 -7.28
N ARG A 60 1.48 -9.65 -8.29
CA ARG A 60 1.92 -8.31 -8.63
C ARG A 60 0.75 -7.40 -9.04
N SER A 61 -0.13 -7.90 -9.90
CA SER A 61 -1.32 -7.17 -10.34
C SER A 61 -2.25 -6.86 -9.16
N GLU A 62 -2.42 -7.79 -8.23
CA GLU A 62 -3.25 -7.59 -7.05
C GLU A 62 -2.66 -6.56 -6.07
N ILE A 63 -1.34 -6.57 -5.85
CA ILE A 63 -0.64 -5.56 -5.05
C ILE A 63 -0.84 -4.16 -5.66
N LEU A 64 -0.65 -4.03 -6.98
CA LEU A 64 -0.85 -2.77 -7.69
C LEU A 64 -2.30 -2.28 -7.58
N ARG A 65 -3.27 -3.20 -7.71
CA ARG A 65 -4.70 -2.88 -7.55
C ARG A 65 -5.03 -2.39 -6.14
N LEU A 66 -4.52 -3.05 -5.10
CA LEU A 66 -4.74 -2.66 -3.71
C LEU A 66 -4.12 -1.28 -3.40
N LEU A 67 -2.94 -1.00 -3.96
CA LEU A 67 -2.29 0.30 -3.83
C LEU A 67 -3.12 1.42 -4.44
N ASP A 68 -3.64 1.21 -5.64
CA ASP A 68 -4.45 2.21 -6.33
C ASP A 68 -5.77 2.49 -5.58
N ASP A 69 -6.40 1.44 -5.04
CA ASP A 69 -7.61 1.55 -4.20
C ASP A 69 -7.33 2.31 -2.89
N PHE A 70 -6.24 1.97 -2.19
CA PHE A 70 -5.81 2.68 -0.99
C PHE A 70 -5.58 4.17 -1.25
N LEU A 71 -4.89 4.51 -2.35
CA LEU A 71 -4.58 5.88 -2.72
C LEU A 71 -5.84 6.69 -3.07
N SER A 72 -6.80 6.06 -3.77
CA SER A 72 -8.09 6.66 -4.07
C SER A 72 -8.88 6.98 -2.79
N GLN A 73 -8.95 6.02 -1.86
CA GLN A 73 -9.65 6.19 -0.58
C GLN A 73 -8.97 7.22 0.32
N ALA A 74 -7.64 7.17 0.44
CA ALA A 74 -6.85 8.12 1.22
C ALA A 74 -6.97 9.55 0.69
N LYS A 75 -7.13 9.72 -0.64
CA LYS A 75 -7.39 11.03 -1.26
C LYS A 75 -8.79 11.56 -0.95
N SER A 76 -9.79 10.69 -0.87
CA SER A 76 -11.15 11.06 -0.44
C SER A 76 -11.20 11.50 1.02
N LEU A 77 -10.45 10.82 1.91
CA LEU A 77 -10.39 11.14 3.34
C LEU A 77 -9.63 12.43 3.67
N ARG A 78 -8.85 12.97 2.71
CA ARG A 78 -8.12 14.25 2.87
C ARG A 78 -8.85 15.46 2.30
N LYS A 79 -10.06 15.29 1.74
CA LYS A 79 -10.88 16.37 1.19
C LYS A 79 -11.90 16.86 2.20
#